data_AF-A0A1M6H5M0-F1
#
_entry.id   AF-A0A1M6H5M0-F1
#
_cell.length_a   1.000
_cell.length_b   1.000
_cell.length_c   1.000
_cell.angle_alpha   90.00
_cell.angle_beta   90.00
_cell.angle_gamma   90.00
#
_symmetry.space_group_name_H-M   'P 1'
#
loop_
_entity.id
_entity.type
_entity.pdbx_description
1 polymer ?
#
loop_
_entity_poly.entity_id
_entity_poly.type
_entity_poly.pdbx_seq_one_letter_code
_entity_poly.pdbx_strand_id
1 'polypeptide(L)'
;MEDYTSQEMKAWYENFRVNSKTKSENAKVKSIYDIILRNEYTDSDYWYMGGGADEFIKYLQNFNVEDIKDLENDIQNWTSDQLWILRECLVYGYRYDDNHKKSNTFKNQSYLLTFLFSATEDEDIKIDIFENAELINDGDSKPLELLLNIKKWAENKIHNSENLDKIHFEQIEEAIKKTSR
;
A
#
# COMPACT_ATOMS: atom_id res chain seq x y z
N MET A 1 -4.11 -15.63 10.12
CA MET A 1 -3.78 -14.91 11.36
C MET A 1 -3.57 -15.96 12.44
N GLU A 2 -2.35 -16.12 12.94
CA GLU A 2 -2.07 -17.01 14.08
C GLU A 2 -2.66 -16.39 15.36
N ASP A 3 -3.31 -17.21 16.19
CA ASP A 3 -3.82 -16.79 17.51
C ASP A 3 -2.65 -16.70 18.50
N TYR A 4 -2.11 -15.50 18.71
CA TYR A 4 -1.05 -15.26 19.68
C TYR A 4 -1.59 -15.15 21.11
N THR A 5 -0.80 -15.65 22.06
CA THR A 5 -1.11 -15.52 23.49
C THR A 5 -0.90 -14.07 23.96
N SER A 6 -1.60 -13.67 25.02
CA SER A 6 -1.45 -12.31 25.61
C SER A 6 -0.03 -11.99 26.07
N GLN A 7 0.78 -13.02 26.33
CA GLN A 7 2.18 -12.89 26.74
C GLN A 7 3.10 -12.59 25.55
N GLU A 8 2.84 -13.18 24.37
CA GLU A 8 3.58 -12.91 23.13
C GLU A 8 3.30 -11.49 22.62
N MET A 9 2.03 -11.06 22.67
CA MET A 9 1.66 -9.68 22.36
C MET A 9 2.35 -8.67 23.29
N LYS A 10 2.40 -8.95 24.59
CA LYS A 10 3.09 -8.08 25.55
C LYS A 10 4.60 -7.99 25.27
N ALA A 11 5.25 -9.12 24.98
CA ALA A 11 6.65 -9.15 24.62
C ALA A 11 6.95 -8.40 23.31
N TRP A 12 6.03 -8.47 22.34
CA TRP A 12 6.12 -7.69 21.11
C TRP A 12 6.10 -6.19 21.40
N TYR A 13 5.13 -5.69 22.16
CA TYR A 13 5.05 -4.26 22.47
C TYR A 13 6.26 -3.72 23.26
N GLU A 14 6.91 -4.57 24.06
CA GLU A 14 8.11 -4.19 24.81
C GLU A 14 9.36 -4.03 23.93
N ASN A 15 9.46 -4.76 22.80
CA ASN A 15 10.66 -4.71 21.94
C ASN A 15 10.42 -4.99 20.45
N PHE A 16 9.35 -4.44 19.87
CA PHE A 16 8.93 -4.71 18.47
C PHE A 16 10.05 -4.49 17.44
N ARG A 17 10.99 -3.56 17.71
CA ARG A 17 12.11 -3.24 16.83
C ARG A 17 13.05 -4.41 16.52
N VAL A 18 13.08 -5.48 17.33
CA VAL A 18 13.90 -6.68 17.02
C VAL A 18 13.39 -7.43 15.79
N ASN A 19 12.13 -7.22 15.41
CA ASN A 19 11.50 -7.83 14.24
C ASN A 19 11.58 -6.94 13.00
N SER A 20 12.29 -5.81 13.12
CA SER A 20 12.47 -4.86 12.03
C SER A 20 13.15 -5.51 10.81
N LYS A 21 12.54 -5.30 9.66
CA LYS A 21 13.03 -5.70 8.33
C LYS A 21 13.47 -4.52 7.49
N THR A 22 13.20 -3.29 7.90
CA THR A 22 13.72 -2.12 7.19
C THR A 22 15.25 -2.13 7.19
N LYS A 23 15.82 -1.89 6.02
CA LYS A 23 17.26 -1.67 5.78
C LYS A 23 17.53 -0.23 5.34
N SER A 24 16.49 0.59 5.19
CA SER A 24 16.63 2.00 4.84
C SER A 24 17.40 2.75 5.93
N GLU A 25 18.26 3.68 5.53
CA GLU A 25 18.86 4.65 6.45
C GLU A 25 18.05 5.96 6.53
N ASN A 26 17.03 6.10 5.70
CA ASN A 26 16.18 7.28 5.67
C ASN A 26 15.27 7.30 6.92
N ALA A 27 15.44 8.32 7.76
CA ALA A 27 14.69 8.46 9.00
C ALA A 27 13.16 8.53 8.79
N LYS A 28 12.68 9.07 7.66
CA LYS A 28 11.24 9.12 7.37
C LYS A 28 10.69 7.75 6.99
N VAL A 29 11.44 6.97 6.20
CA VAL A 29 11.10 5.57 5.90
C VAL A 29 11.06 4.75 7.20
N LYS A 30 12.08 4.88 8.06
CA LYS A 30 12.07 4.26 9.39
C LYS A 30 10.86 4.68 10.23
N SER A 31 10.44 5.94 10.15
CA SER A 31 9.30 6.46 10.92
C SER A 31 7.98 5.83 10.49
N ILE A 32 7.71 5.70 9.18
CA ILE A 32 6.48 5.05 8.70
C ILE A 32 6.53 3.54 8.93
N TYR A 33 7.72 2.93 8.83
CA TYR A 33 7.89 1.52 9.13
C TYR A 33 7.66 1.21 10.61
N ASP A 34 8.11 2.08 11.51
CA ASP A 34 7.85 1.95 12.95
C ASP A 34 6.35 1.96 13.28
N ILE A 35 5.52 2.71 12.53
CA ILE A 35 4.06 2.71 12.71
C ILE A 35 3.49 1.33 12.38
N ILE A 36 3.93 0.75 11.25
CA ILE A 36 3.54 -0.60 10.83
C ILE A 36 3.97 -1.62 11.87
N LEU A 37 5.27 -1.67 12.18
CA LEU A 37 5.87 -2.68 13.05
C LEU A 37 5.30 -2.62 14.48
N ARG A 38 5.05 -1.41 15.01
CA ARG A 38 4.49 -1.26 16.36
C ARG A 38 3.07 -1.83 16.47
N ASN A 39 2.30 -1.76 15.39
CA ASN A 39 0.89 -2.13 15.37
C ASN A 39 0.64 -3.40 14.53
N GLU A 40 1.69 -4.17 14.20
CA GLU A 40 1.62 -5.34 13.30
C GLU A 40 0.61 -6.41 13.78
N TYR A 41 0.41 -6.53 15.09
CA TYR A 41 -0.54 -7.46 15.70
C TYR A 41 -1.84 -6.81 16.16
N THR A 42 -2.14 -5.61 15.69
CA THR A 42 -3.46 -5.01 15.87
C THR A 42 -4.39 -5.52 14.77
N ASP A 43 -5.67 -5.67 15.08
CA ASP A 43 -6.65 -6.12 14.11
C ASP A 43 -6.80 -5.13 12.93
N SER A 44 -7.43 -5.62 11.86
CA SER A 44 -7.71 -4.82 10.65
C SER A 44 -8.55 -3.57 10.96
N ASP A 45 -9.40 -3.62 11.98
CA ASP A 45 -10.26 -2.51 12.38
C ASP A 45 -9.44 -1.30 12.83
N TYR A 46 -8.27 -1.51 13.47
CA TYR A 46 -7.37 -0.40 13.79
C TYR A 46 -6.88 0.35 12.55
N TRP A 47 -6.54 -0.36 11.48
CA TRP A 47 -6.04 0.24 10.25
C TRP A 47 -7.17 0.91 9.47
N TYR A 48 -8.31 0.24 9.35
CA TYR A 48 -9.45 0.71 8.56
C TYR A 48 -10.28 1.81 9.27
N MET A 49 -10.55 1.66 10.57
CA MET A 49 -11.44 2.54 11.33
C MET A 49 -10.78 3.22 12.54
N GLY A 50 -9.73 2.62 13.10
CA GLY A 50 -9.05 3.10 14.31
C GLY A 50 -8.06 4.24 14.08
N GLY A 51 -7.89 4.70 12.84
CA GLY A 51 -7.02 5.81 12.47
C GLY A 51 -5.55 5.42 12.26
N GLY A 52 -5.20 4.13 12.24
CA GLY A 52 -3.84 3.67 11.95
C GLY A 52 -3.37 4.07 10.55
N ALA A 53 -4.23 3.89 9.54
CA ALA A 53 -3.94 4.31 8.16
C ALA A 53 -3.77 5.83 8.04
N ASP A 54 -4.59 6.60 8.76
CA ASP A 54 -4.50 8.07 8.80
C ASP A 54 -3.21 8.55 9.47
N GLU A 55 -2.77 7.87 10.54
CA GLU A 55 -1.48 8.14 11.16
C GLU A 55 -0.34 7.90 10.16
N PHE A 56 -0.35 6.78 9.42
CA PHE A 56 0.64 6.51 8.38
C PHE A 56 0.68 7.64 7.32
N ILE A 57 -0.49 8.05 6.79
CA ILE A 57 -0.56 9.10 5.76
C ILE A 57 -0.08 10.46 6.28
N LYS A 58 -0.29 10.75 7.57
CA LYS A 58 0.24 11.95 8.21
C LYS A 58 1.78 11.98 8.24
N TYR A 59 2.46 10.85 8.26
CA TYR A 59 3.92 10.84 8.12
C TYR A 59 4.34 10.87 6.64
N LEU A 60 3.61 10.15 5.77
CA LEU A 60 3.85 10.13 4.33
C LEU A 60 3.75 11.53 3.69
N GLN A 61 2.91 12.42 4.21
CA GLN A 61 2.76 13.78 3.67
C GLN A 61 4.06 14.61 3.65
N ASN A 62 5.05 14.22 4.46
CA ASN A 62 6.33 14.92 4.55
C ASN A 62 7.39 14.32 3.62
N PHE A 63 7.05 13.32 2.80
CA PHE A 63 7.98 12.67 1.88
C PHE A 63 8.18 13.53 0.63
N ASN A 64 9.44 13.63 0.21
CA ASN A 64 9.82 14.10 -1.12
C ASN A 64 10.10 12.90 -2.04
N VAL A 65 10.48 13.18 -3.29
CA VAL A 65 10.76 12.15 -4.31
C VAL A 65 11.87 11.19 -3.89
N GLU A 66 12.92 11.66 -3.22
CA GLU A 66 14.00 10.77 -2.77
C GLU A 66 13.55 9.88 -1.60
N ASP A 67 12.71 10.41 -0.69
CA ASP A 67 12.12 9.61 0.38
C ASP A 67 11.22 8.50 -0.17
N ILE A 68 10.50 8.76 -1.27
CA ILE A 68 9.68 7.75 -1.96
C ILE A 68 10.56 6.66 -2.60
N LYS A 69 11.65 7.03 -3.26
CA LYS A 69 12.61 6.04 -3.81
C LYS A 69 13.26 5.20 -2.71
N ASP A 70 13.61 5.82 -1.59
CA ASP A 70 14.16 5.08 -0.44
C ASP A 70 13.14 4.09 0.13
N LEU A 71 11.84 4.44 0.12
CA LEU A 71 10.76 3.54 0.50
C LEU A 71 10.60 2.38 -0.50
N GLU A 72 10.56 2.66 -1.81
CA GLU A 72 10.50 1.63 -2.86
C GLU A 72 11.60 0.59 -2.71
N ASN A 73 12.83 1.05 -2.50
CA ASN A 73 13.99 0.19 -2.31
C ASN A 73 13.91 -0.63 -1.02
N ASP A 74 13.20 -0.15 -0.01
CA ASP A 74 13.12 -0.82 1.27
C ASP A 74 11.99 -1.86 1.34
N ILE A 75 10.87 -1.59 0.66
CA ILE A 75 9.66 -2.45 0.61
C ILE A 75 9.98 -3.90 0.27
N GLN A 76 10.96 -4.15 -0.61
CA GLN A 76 11.38 -5.52 -0.98
C GLN A 76 11.91 -6.37 0.20
N ASN A 77 12.27 -5.72 1.31
CA ASN A 77 12.76 -6.41 2.50
C ASN A 77 11.64 -6.77 3.48
N TRP A 78 10.45 -6.19 3.32
CA TRP A 78 9.35 -6.30 4.30
C TRP A 78 8.66 -7.65 4.21
N THR A 79 8.07 -8.11 5.32
CA THR A 79 7.30 -9.36 5.35
C THR A 79 5.96 -9.21 4.65
N SER A 80 5.30 -10.32 4.29
CA SER A 80 3.95 -10.29 3.72
C SER A 80 2.96 -9.54 4.62
N ASP A 81 3.00 -9.73 5.94
CA ASP A 81 2.14 -9.01 6.89
C ASP A 81 2.39 -7.49 6.85
N GLN A 82 3.66 -7.07 6.76
CA GLN A 82 4.02 -5.66 6.68
C GLN A 82 3.60 -5.03 5.34
N LEU A 83 3.68 -5.78 4.24
CA LEU A 83 3.17 -5.35 2.94
C LEU A 83 1.64 -5.29 2.94
N TRP A 84 0.97 -6.22 3.61
CA TRP A 84 -0.48 -6.22 3.78
C TRP A 84 -0.93 -4.97 4.54
N ILE A 85 -0.27 -4.63 5.66
CA ILE A 85 -0.54 -3.40 6.42
C ILE A 85 -0.23 -2.14 5.60
N LEU A 86 0.88 -2.14 4.84
CA LEU A 86 1.20 -1.02 3.95
C LEU A 86 0.06 -0.79 2.95
N ARG A 87 -0.48 -1.85 2.36
CA ARG A 87 -1.66 -1.76 1.49
C ARG A 87 -2.85 -1.17 2.24
N GLU A 88 -3.16 -1.63 3.46
CA GLU A 88 -4.27 -1.08 4.25
C GLU A 88 -4.11 0.43 4.46
N CYS A 89 -2.89 0.86 4.81
CA CYS A 89 -2.57 2.28 4.99
C CYS A 89 -2.77 3.08 3.70
N LEU A 90 -2.36 2.52 2.56
CA LEU A 90 -2.44 3.19 1.27
C LEU A 90 -3.86 3.19 0.68
N VAL A 91 -4.71 2.21 1.01
CA VAL A 91 -6.10 2.14 0.53
C VAL A 91 -7.03 2.99 1.40
N TYR A 92 -6.86 2.96 2.72
CA TYR A 92 -7.82 3.54 3.65
C TYR A 92 -7.40 4.88 4.26
N GLY A 93 -6.10 5.20 4.22
CA GLY A 93 -5.60 6.43 4.82
C GLY A 93 -6.19 7.67 4.15
N TYR A 94 -6.89 8.47 4.94
CA TYR A 94 -7.66 9.65 4.52
C TYR A 94 -8.66 9.39 3.39
N ARG A 95 -9.16 8.15 3.25
CA ARG A 95 -10.11 7.77 2.18
C ARG A 95 -11.37 8.63 2.13
N TYR A 96 -11.82 9.13 3.29
CA TYR A 96 -13.03 9.94 3.43
C TYR A 96 -12.78 11.45 3.49
N ASP A 97 -11.54 11.91 3.32
CA ASP A 97 -11.22 13.34 3.21
C ASP A 97 -11.18 13.77 1.73
N ASP A 98 -12.24 14.44 1.28
CA ASP A 98 -12.34 14.97 -0.09
C ASP A 98 -11.20 15.93 -0.47
N ASN A 99 -10.58 16.60 0.50
CA ASN A 99 -9.43 17.47 0.23
C ASN A 99 -8.15 16.64 0.02
N HIS A 100 -8.06 15.45 0.60
CA HIS A 100 -6.89 14.59 0.48
C HIS A 100 -6.62 14.19 -0.97
N LYS A 101 -7.67 13.86 -1.74
CA LYS A 101 -7.55 13.49 -3.17
C LYS A 101 -6.87 14.54 -4.05
N LYS A 102 -6.83 15.81 -3.60
CA LYS A 102 -6.17 16.93 -4.32
C LYS A 102 -4.74 17.19 -3.83
N SER A 103 -4.27 16.46 -2.83
CA SER A 103 -2.97 16.67 -2.18
C SER A 103 -1.82 15.96 -2.92
N ASN A 104 -0.60 16.43 -2.71
CA ASN A 104 0.60 15.71 -3.17
C ASN A 104 0.76 14.35 -2.48
N THR A 105 0.28 14.22 -1.25
CA THR A 105 0.32 12.96 -0.52
C THR A 105 -0.50 11.88 -1.21
N PHE A 106 -1.68 12.23 -1.73
CA PHE A 106 -2.52 11.30 -2.50
C PHE A 106 -1.83 10.84 -3.79
N LYS A 107 -1.06 11.71 -4.45
CA LYS A 107 -0.25 11.34 -5.62
C LYS A 107 0.78 10.27 -5.26
N ASN A 108 1.49 10.45 -4.13
CA ASN A 108 2.42 9.46 -3.61
C ASN A 108 1.71 8.16 -3.23
N GLN A 109 0.54 8.23 -2.58
CA GLN A 109 -0.27 7.07 -2.21
C GLN A 109 -0.70 6.26 -3.45
N SER A 110 -1.26 6.92 -4.47
CA SER A 110 -1.67 6.31 -5.73
C SER A 110 -0.50 5.66 -6.48
N TYR A 111 0.67 6.32 -6.48
CA TYR A 111 1.88 5.78 -7.06
C TYR A 111 2.37 4.53 -6.29
N LEU A 112 2.47 4.63 -4.95
CA LEU A 112 2.93 3.54 -4.09
C LEU A 112 2.02 2.31 -4.15
N LEU A 113 0.69 2.48 -4.28
CA LEU A 113 -0.23 1.35 -4.53
C LEU A 113 0.12 0.62 -5.83
N THR A 114 0.41 1.38 -6.89
CA THR A 114 0.73 0.82 -8.21
C THR A 114 2.09 0.11 -8.17
N PHE A 115 3.06 0.68 -7.46
CA PHE A 115 4.37 0.08 -7.23
C PHE A 115 4.25 -1.21 -6.40
N LEU A 116 3.52 -1.16 -5.27
CA LEU A 116 3.32 -2.30 -4.38
C LEU A 116 2.73 -3.50 -5.10
N PHE A 117 1.74 -3.28 -5.98
CA PHE A 117 1.20 -4.33 -6.83
C PHE A 117 2.29 -5.05 -7.65
N SER A 118 3.23 -4.29 -8.21
CA SER A 118 4.33 -4.84 -9.01
C SER A 118 5.45 -5.45 -8.16
N ALA A 119 5.60 -5.01 -6.91
CA ALA A 119 6.67 -5.44 -6.01
C ALA A 119 6.31 -6.70 -5.19
N THR A 120 5.03 -7.02 -5.08
CA THR A 120 4.55 -8.19 -4.32
C THR A 120 4.20 -9.37 -5.22
N GLU A 121 4.37 -10.59 -4.70
CA GLU A 121 3.81 -11.82 -5.30
C GLU A 121 2.56 -12.31 -4.57
N ASP A 122 2.14 -11.60 -3.53
CA ASP A 122 0.94 -11.92 -2.76
C ASP A 122 -0.33 -11.59 -3.57
N GLU A 123 -1.10 -12.62 -3.91
CA GLU A 123 -2.29 -12.49 -4.73
C GLU A 123 -3.43 -11.77 -4.01
N ASP A 124 -3.54 -11.90 -2.68
CA ASP A 124 -4.59 -11.21 -1.91
C ASP A 124 -4.32 -9.70 -1.89
N ILE A 125 -3.05 -9.31 -1.74
CA ILE A 125 -2.66 -7.89 -1.88
C ILE A 125 -2.96 -7.38 -3.30
N LYS A 126 -2.67 -8.17 -4.35
CA LYS A 126 -2.96 -7.77 -5.74
C LYS A 126 -4.45 -7.61 -6.00
N ILE A 127 -5.28 -8.56 -5.53
CA ILE A 127 -6.73 -8.49 -5.64
C ILE A 127 -7.25 -7.21 -4.97
N ASP A 128 -6.84 -6.96 -3.74
CA ASP A 128 -7.38 -5.82 -2.99
C ASP A 128 -6.91 -4.47 -3.55
N ILE A 129 -5.68 -4.38 -4.07
CA ILE A 129 -5.24 -3.19 -4.82
C ILE A 129 -6.08 -3.01 -6.10
N PHE A 130 -6.37 -4.11 -6.81
CA PHE A 130 -7.18 -4.07 -8.03
C PHE A 130 -8.63 -3.66 -7.75
N GLU A 131 -9.24 -4.16 -6.68
CA GLU A 131 -10.58 -3.74 -6.23
C GLU A 131 -10.64 -2.25 -5.82
N ASN A 132 -9.49 -1.62 -5.58
CA ASN A 132 -9.37 -0.19 -5.31
C ASN A 132 -8.68 0.57 -6.47
N ALA A 133 -8.81 0.07 -7.71
CA ALA A 133 -8.20 0.66 -8.91
C ALA A 133 -8.64 2.12 -9.19
N GLU A 134 -9.73 2.61 -8.61
CA GLU A 134 -10.11 4.02 -8.68
C GLU A 134 -9.04 4.92 -8.01
N LEU A 135 -8.38 4.46 -6.94
CA LEU A 135 -7.29 5.22 -6.30
C LEU A 135 -6.07 5.32 -7.23
N ILE A 136 -5.84 4.28 -8.02
CA ILE A 136 -4.79 4.25 -9.06
C ILE A 136 -5.17 5.21 -10.19
N ASN A 137 -6.42 5.23 -10.64
CA ASN A 137 -6.85 6.11 -11.72
C ASN A 137 -6.92 7.59 -11.29
N ASP A 138 -7.41 7.89 -10.09
CA ASP A 138 -7.61 9.25 -9.58
C ASP A 138 -6.28 10.01 -9.35
N GLY A 139 -5.16 9.29 -9.19
CA GLY A 139 -3.84 9.88 -9.01
C GLY A 139 -3.22 10.46 -10.29
N ASP A 140 -2.00 10.98 -10.15
CA ASP A 140 -1.20 11.48 -11.27
C ASP A 140 -0.71 10.34 -12.18
N SER A 141 -0.22 10.71 -13.37
CA SER A 141 0.44 9.77 -14.28
C SER A 141 1.64 9.09 -13.59
N LYS A 142 1.82 7.82 -13.92
CA LYS A 142 2.81 6.91 -13.31
C LYS A 142 3.47 6.08 -14.39
N PRO A 143 4.63 5.45 -14.13
CA PRO A 143 5.33 4.66 -15.14
C PRO A 143 4.40 3.64 -15.81
N LEU A 144 4.37 3.66 -17.14
CA LEU A 144 3.47 2.83 -17.94
C LEU A 144 3.65 1.34 -17.64
N GLU A 145 4.89 0.90 -17.36
CA GLU A 145 5.22 -0.48 -17.02
C GLU A 145 4.44 -0.99 -15.80
N LEU A 146 4.32 -0.18 -14.73
CA LEU A 146 3.58 -0.57 -13.52
C LEU A 146 2.09 -0.79 -13.82
N LEU A 147 1.50 0.06 -14.67
CA LEU A 147 0.10 -0.08 -15.09
C LEU A 147 -0.11 -1.29 -16.00
N LEU A 148 0.83 -1.57 -16.91
CA LEU A 148 0.77 -2.73 -17.79
C LEU A 148 0.89 -4.05 -17.01
N ASN A 149 1.65 -4.07 -15.91
CA ASN A 149 1.72 -5.23 -15.02
C ASN A 149 0.35 -5.56 -14.42
N ILE A 150 -0.38 -4.56 -13.93
CA ILE A 150 -1.74 -4.72 -13.39
C ILE A 150 -2.68 -5.21 -14.48
N LYS A 151 -2.67 -4.56 -15.66
CA LYS A 151 -3.53 -4.93 -16.78
C LYS A 151 -3.32 -6.38 -17.20
N LYS A 152 -2.06 -6.81 -17.39
CA LYS A 152 -1.72 -8.18 -17.79
C LYS A 152 -2.16 -9.20 -16.74
N TRP A 153 -1.99 -8.89 -15.45
CA TRP A 153 -2.47 -9.74 -14.37
C TRP A 153 -4.01 -9.89 -14.43
N ALA A 154 -4.74 -8.79 -14.56
CA ALA A 154 -6.20 -8.81 -14.62
C ALA A 154 -6.73 -9.53 -15.87
N GLU A 155 -6.09 -9.36 -17.03
CA GLU A 155 -6.43 -10.10 -18.27
C GLU A 155 -6.29 -11.62 -18.07
N ASN A 156 -5.22 -12.08 -17.41
CA ASN A 156 -5.03 -13.50 -17.11
C ASN A 156 -6.13 -14.04 -16.19
N LYS A 157 -6.53 -13.25 -15.18
CA LYS A 157 -7.57 -13.60 -14.21
C LYS A 157 -8.94 -13.74 -14.87
N ILE A 158 -9.31 -12.77 -15.70
CA ILE A 158 -10.55 -12.79 -16.51
C ILE A 158 -10.55 -13.98 -17.46
N HIS A 159 -9.41 -14.26 -18.12
CA HIS A 159 -9.30 -15.41 -19.03
C HIS A 159 -9.51 -16.75 -18.29
N ASN A 160 -9.01 -16.84 -17.06
CA ASN A 160 -9.21 -18.00 -16.18
C ASN A 160 -10.61 -18.05 -15.54
N SER A 161 -11.54 -17.20 -15.98
CA SER A 161 -12.92 -17.12 -15.48
C SER A 161 -13.02 -16.78 -14.00
N GLU A 162 -12.01 -16.13 -13.42
CA GLU A 162 -12.13 -15.49 -12.12
C GLU A 162 -13.06 -14.27 -12.28
N ASN A 163 -14.07 -14.17 -11.42
CA ASN A 163 -15.08 -13.12 -11.51
C ASN A 163 -14.54 -11.81 -10.92
N LEU A 164 -13.74 -11.10 -11.72
CA LEU A 164 -13.29 -9.74 -11.42
C LEU A 164 -14.31 -8.72 -11.94
N ASP A 165 -14.58 -7.67 -11.17
CA ASP A 165 -15.48 -6.61 -11.63
C ASP A 165 -14.83 -5.81 -12.77
N LYS A 166 -15.56 -5.73 -13.88
CA LYS A 166 -15.17 -5.00 -15.09
C LYS A 166 -14.87 -3.53 -14.80
N ILE A 167 -15.54 -2.94 -13.79
CA ILE A 167 -15.32 -1.53 -13.43
C ILE A 167 -13.86 -1.26 -13.06
N HIS A 168 -13.22 -2.14 -12.29
CA HIS A 168 -11.83 -1.97 -11.85
C HIS A 168 -10.86 -2.08 -13.03
N PHE A 169 -11.14 -2.99 -13.96
CA PHE A 169 -10.36 -3.10 -15.19
C PHE A 169 -10.42 -1.82 -16.01
N GLU A 170 -11.61 -1.23 -16.17
CA GLU A 170 -11.80 0.04 -16.87
C GLU A 170 -11.04 1.19 -16.20
N GLN A 171 -10.96 1.22 -14.85
CA GLN A 171 -10.15 2.22 -14.13
C GLN A 171 -8.65 2.13 -14.51
N ILE A 172 -8.10 0.91 -14.62
CA ILE A 172 -6.71 0.70 -15.03
C ILE A 172 -6.49 1.14 -16.48
N GLU A 173 -7.43 0.85 -17.38
CA GLU A 173 -7.34 1.29 -18.77
C GLU A 173 -7.36 2.82 -18.91
N GLU A 174 -8.19 3.51 -18.11
CA GLU A 174 -8.21 4.97 -18.08
C GLU A 174 -6.89 5.54 -17.53
N ALA A 175 -6.31 4.92 -16.48
CA ALA A 175 -4.99 5.31 -15.97
C ALA A 175 -3.89 5.18 -17.04
N ILE A 176 -3.94 4.12 -17.86
CA ILE A 176 -3.01 3.91 -18.99
C ILE A 176 -3.17 4.99 -20.05
N LYS A 177 -4.42 5.32 -20.43
CA LYS A 177 -4.72 6.38 -21.41
C LYS A 177 -4.21 7.74 -20.96
N LYS A 178 -4.28 8.07 -19.67
CA LYS A 178 -3.74 9.31 -19.09
C LYS A 178 -2.22 9.43 -19.27
N THR A 179 -1.50 8.31 -19.23
CA THR A 179 -0.03 8.27 -19.35
C THR A 179 0.46 8.31 -20.81
N SER A 180 -0.42 7.99 -21.77
CA SER A 180 -0.07 7.90 -23.20
C SER A 180 -0.34 9.20 -23.99
N ARG A 181 -0.76 10.28 -23.31
CA ARG A 181 -1.07 11.60 -23.89
C ARG A 181 0.04 12.59 -23.61
#